data_AF-A0A969FM64-F1
#
_entry.id   AF-A0A969FM64-F1
#
_cell.length_a   1.000
_cell.length_b   1.000
_cell.length_c   1.000
_cell.angle_alpha   90.00
_cell.angle_beta   90.00
_cell.angle_gamma   90.00
#
_symmetry.space_group_name_H-M   'P 1'
#
loop_
_entity.id
_entity.type
_entity.pdbx_description
1 polymer ?
#
loop_
_entity_poly.entity_id
_entity_poly.type
_entity_poly.pdbx_seq_one_letter_code
_entity_poly.pdbx_strand_id
1 'polypeptide(L)'
;MQPRWHTFSPGNPQEEADRSRLLSAIDAWWQGFLERHEDISALFARKQSWDLPRWINEALQVISPHLMWEFGPGLEVGHRLIITPEHRHGLRPLVDEILKRAPAITGWSFLGHRPPEAHDRVLSAVEARTGVPLQATGVRCKRGLHNRIDVTVEFPGAVFRKSKDLAFSQAFVFLEAALGERILNTWIGAIDVRAKGWFSQGVVRVGPEVARLVCEVSKSLPSTPLHAASGHARWSLFKLEPEPANDYPAQRDMFVGKAMNADLWQNAHLAIPFCSERYSRCGCTGSATT
;
A
#
# COMPACT_ATOMS: atom_id res chain seq x y z
N MET A 1 -4.59 -23.03 4.99
CA MET A 1 -4.50 -21.92 5.96
C MET A 1 -3.21 -21.18 5.64
N GLN A 2 -3.25 -19.86 5.40
CA GLN A 2 -2.01 -19.12 5.12
C GLN A 2 -1.25 -18.91 6.44
N PRO A 3 0.07 -19.17 6.47
CA PRO A 3 0.86 -19.01 7.68
C PRO A 3 0.86 -17.55 8.12
N ARG A 4 0.77 -17.33 9.43
CA ARG A 4 0.87 -16.02 10.05
C ARG A 4 2.31 -15.51 9.90
N TRP A 5 2.60 -14.76 8.84
CA TRP A 5 3.98 -14.43 8.47
C TRP A 5 4.79 -13.73 9.58
N HIS A 6 4.19 -12.75 10.25
CA HIS A 6 4.84 -12.00 11.35
C HIS A 6 4.48 -12.48 12.75
N THR A 7 3.39 -13.25 12.89
CA THR A 7 2.87 -13.71 14.19
C THR A 7 2.88 -15.23 14.31
N PHE A 8 3.78 -15.87 13.55
CA PHE A 8 4.16 -17.26 13.68
C PHE A 8 4.59 -17.55 15.13
N SER A 9 4.24 -18.73 15.63
CA SER A 9 4.60 -19.19 16.98
C SER A 9 5.79 -20.16 16.88
N PRO A 10 7.03 -19.73 17.21
CA PRO A 10 8.20 -20.60 17.21
C PRO A 10 7.96 -21.87 18.02
N GLY A 11 8.36 -23.03 17.49
CA GLY A 11 8.14 -24.32 18.12
C GLY A 11 6.78 -24.96 17.83
N ASN A 12 5.92 -24.34 17.00
CA ASN A 12 4.76 -25.03 16.41
C ASN A 12 5.19 -25.76 15.12
N PRO A 13 5.29 -27.11 15.11
CA PRO A 13 5.83 -27.84 13.97
C PRO A 13 5.02 -27.67 12.68
N GLN A 14 3.70 -27.48 12.80
CA GLN A 14 2.83 -27.30 11.64
C GLN A 14 3.09 -25.94 10.98
N GLU A 15 3.15 -24.86 11.77
CA GLU A 15 3.40 -23.54 11.21
C GLU A 15 4.83 -23.42 10.64
N GLU A 16 5.81 -24.12 11.24
CA GLU A 16 7.19 -24.22 10.71
C GLU A 16 7.23 -24.95 9.36
N ALA A 17 6.50 -26.06 9.25
CA ALA A 17 6.38 -26.82 8.00
C ALA A 17 5.66 -25.99 6.92
N ASP A 18 4.59 -25.29 7.27
CA ASP A 18 3.85 -24.41 6.36
C ASP A 18 4.73 -23.27 5.84
N ARG A 19 5.48 -22.62 6.74
CA ARG A 19 6.43 -21.57 6.38
C ARG A 19 7.54 -22.10 5.48
N SER A 20 8.11 -23.26 5.80
CA SER A 20 9.19 -23.86 5.00
C SER A 20 8.71 -24.20 3.59
N ARG A 21 7.52 -24.79 3.44
CA ARG A 21 6.91 -25.05 2.13
C ARG A 21 6.69 -23.78 1.33
N LEU A 22 6.19 -22.73 1.97
CA LEU A 22 5.97 -21.43 1.33
C LEU A 22 7.28 -20.81 0.87
N LEU A 23 8.33 -20.86 1.68
CA LEU A 23 9.67 -20.38 1.33
C LEU A 23 10.25 -21.14 0.13
N SER A 24 10.13 -22.47 0.11
CA SER A 24 10.55 -23.27 -1.04
C SER A 24 9.78 -22.93 -2.31
N ALA A 25 8.49 -22.60 -2.21
CA ALA A 25 7.70 -22.15 -3.37
C ALA A 25 8.17 -20.78 -3.90
N ILE A 26 8.54 -19.85 -3.02
CA ILE A 26 9.12 -18.56 -3.41
C ILE A 26 10.46 -18.77 -4.12
N ASP A 27 11.32 -19.62 -3.60
CA ASP A 27 12.63 -19.91 -4.19
C ASP A 27 12.46 -20.58 -5.57
N ALA A 28 11.57 -21.56 -5.68
CA ALA A 28 11.25 -22.22 -6.94
C ALA A 28 10.70 -21.25 -8.00
N TRP A 29 9.85 -20.31 -7.59
CA TRP A 29 9.36 -19.26 -8.47
C TRP A 29 10.51 -18.42 -9.02
N TRP A 30 11.41 -17.92 -8.16
CA TRP A 30 12.53 -17.10 -8.62
C TRP A 30 13.52 -17.84 -9.50
N GLN A 31 13.75 -19.13 -9.24
CA GLN A 31 14.55 -19.98 -10.15
C GLN A 31 13.88 -20.08 -11.53
N GLY A 32 12.58 -20.38 -11.58
CA GLY A 32 11.85 -20.41 -12.85
C GLY A 32 11.86 -19.06 -13.58
N PHE A 33 11.83 -17.95 -12.85
CA PHE A 33 11.97 -16.62 -13.44
C PHE A 33 13.38 -16.40 -14.03
N LEU A 34 14.43 -16.77 -13.29
CA LEU A 34 15.82 -16.68 -13.77
C LEU A 34 16.03 -17.45 -15.06
N GLU A 35 15.46 -18.64 -15.17
CA GLU A 35 15.56 -19.48 -16.37
C GLU A 35 14.88 -18.85 -17.59
N ARG A 36 13.90 -17.95 -17.40
CA ARG A 36 13.06 -17.41 -18.48
C ARG A 36 13.17 -15.90 -18.71
N HIS A 37 13.92 -15.16 -17.90
CA HIS A 37 13.93 -13.69 -17.99
C HIS A 37 14.35 -13.16 -19.38
N GLU A 38 15.24 -13.86 -20.08
CA GLU A 38 15.61 -13.53 -21.47
C GLU A 38 14.47 -13.79 -22.46
N ASP A 39 13.75 -14.91 -22.33
CA ASP A 39 12.57 -15.22 -23.15
C ASP A 39 11.44 -14.21 -22.92
N ILE A 40 11.25 -13.75 -21.67
CA ILE A 40 10.30 -12.69 -21.34
C ILE A 40 10.70 -11.37 -22.05
N SER A 41 11.99 -11.04 -22.01
CA SER A 41 12.52 -9.84 -22.68
C SER A 41 12.36 -9.95 -24.20
N ALA A 42 12.61 -11.13 -24.77
CA ALA A 42 12.42 -11.41 -26.19
C ALA A 42 10.94 -11.33 -26.61
N LEU A 43 10.01 -11.80 -25.76
CA LEU A 43 8.57 -11.66 -25.95
C LEU A 43 8.16 -10.18 -26.04
N PHE A 44 8.62 -9.34 -25.11
CA PHE A 44 8.33 -7.89 -25.14
C PHE A 44 8.95 -7.18 -26.34
N ALA A 45 10.12 -7.65 -26.81
CA ALA A 45 10.74 -7.20 -28.05
C ALA A 45 10.08 -7.79 -29.32
N ARG A 46 9.00 -8.56 -29.19
CA ARG A 46 8.29 -9.26 -30.27
C ARG A 46 9.17 -10.23 -31.08
N LYS A 47 10.22 -10.78 -30.45
CA LYS A 47 11.14 -11.75 -31.04
C LYS A 47 10.74 -13.20 -30.77
N GLN A 48 9.86 -13.41 -29.79
CA GLN A 48 9.27 -14.70 -29.45
C GLN A 48 7.76 -14.53 -29.18
N SER A 49 7.03 -15.63 -29.14
CA SER A 49 5.62 -15.68 -28.75
C SER A 49 5.36 -16.93 -27.93
N TRP A 50 4.86 -16.75 -26.71
CA TRP A 50 4.45 -17.82 -25.81
C TRP A 50 3.49 -17.26 -24.76
N ASP A 51 2.79 -18.15 -24.06
CA ASP A 51 1.76 -17.79 -23.08
C ASP A 51 2.38 -17.41 -21.73
N LEU A 52 2.98 -16.22 -21.70
CA LEU A 52 3.53 -15.62 -20.48
C LEU A 52 2.47 -15.53 -19.36
N PRO A 53 1.24 -15.02 -19.60
CA PRO A 53 0.22 -14.93 -18.55
C PRO A 53 -0.11 -16.26 -17.90
N ARG A 54 -0.23 -17.34 -18.68
CA ARG A 54 -0.47 -18.68 -18.14
C ARG A 54 0.68 -19.15 -17.26
N TRP A 55 1.92 -19.06 -17.75
CA TRP A 55 3.08 -19.53 -16.99
C TRP A 55 3.24 -18.82 -15.65
N ILE A 56 3.13 -17.50 -15.62
CA ILE A 56 3.27 -16.75 -14.37
C ILE A 56 2.10 -17.02 -13.42
N ASN A 57 0.88 -17.26 -13.93
CA ASN A 57 -0.23 -17.68 -13.09
C ASN A 57 -0.02 -19.08 -12.51
N GLU A 58 0.46 -20.02 -13.31
CA GLU A 58 0.78 -21.38 -12.83
C GLU A 58 1.93 -21.37 -11.81
N ALA A 59 2.91 -20.48 -11.95
CA ALA A 59 4.07 -20.42 -11.06
C ALA A 59 3.85 -19.56 -9.79
N LEU A 60 3.35 -18.34 -9.94
CA LEU A 60 3.20 -17.38 -8.82
C LEU A 60 2.03 -17.74 -7.90
N GLN A 61 0.91 -18.25 -8.45
CA GLN A 61 -0.29 -18.53 -7.64
C GLN A 61 -0.11 -19.72 -6.70
N VAL A 62 0.94 -20.54 -6.89
CA VAL A 62 1.37 -21.58 -5.93
C VAL A 62 1.74 -20.97 -4.58
N ILE A 63 2.32 -19.77 -4.57
CA ILE A 63 2.67 -19.04 -3.34
C ILE A 63 1.39 -18.52 -2.68
N SER A 64 0.53 -17.87 -3.45
CA SER A 64 -0.80 -17.45 -3.00
C SER A 64 -1.72 -17.08 -4.18
N PRO A 65 -3.00 -17.50 -4.13
CA PRO A 65 -4.01 -17.17 -5.16
C PRO A 65 -4.43 -15.68 -5.19
N HIS A 66 -3.88 -14.87 -4.29
CA HIS A 66 -4.25 -13.47 -4.11
C HIS A 66 -3.13 -12.51 -4.50
N LEU A 67 -2.01 -13.03 -5.00
CA LEU A 67 -0.95 -12.21 -5.56
C LEU A 67 -1.29 -11.86 -7.00
N MET A 68 -1.21 -10.58 -7.31
CA MET A 68 -1.32 -10.07 -8.66
C MET A 68 0.07 -9.66 -9.16
N TRP A 69 0.21 -9.62 -10.47
CA TRP A 69 1.46 -9.26 -11.12
C TRP A 69 1.21 -8.32 -12.30
N GLU A 70 2.21 -7.48 -12.57
CA GLU A 70 2.19 -6.55 -13.70
C GLU A 70 3.62 -6.41 -14.25
N PHE A 71 3.76 -6.57 -15.57
CA PHE A 71 4.99 -6.21 -16.27
C PHE A 71 4.89 -4.80 -16.84
N GLY A 72 6.02 -4.10 -16.87
CA GLY A 72 6.11 -2.78 -17.49
C GLY A 72 7.55 -2.41 -17.84
N PRO A 73 7.76 -1.17 -18.33
CA PRO A 73 9.10 -0.63 -18.50
C PRO A 73 9.79 -0.48 -17.14
N GLY A 74 11.10 -0.75 -17.10
CA GLY A 74 11.95 -0.51 -15.93
C GLY A 74 11.90 0.95 -15.47
N LEU A 75 12.32 1.20 -14.22
CA LEU A 75 12.32 2.58 -13.67
C LEU A 75 13.29 3.51 -14.40
N GLU A 76 14.40 2.96 -14.89
CA GLU A 76 15.39 3.68 -15.69
C GLU A 76 15.56 3.01 -17.06
N VAL A 77 15.84 1.70 -17.07
CA VAL A 77 16.07 0.89 -18.27
C VAL A 77 15.49 -0.52 -18.11
N GLY A 78 15.21 -1.17 -19.23
CA GLY A 78 14.77 -2.57 -19.26
C GLY A 78 13.32 -2.78 -18.82
N HIS A 79 13.10 -3.73 -17.91
CA HIS A 79 11.78 -4.23 -17.52
C HIS A 79 11.55 -4.10 -16.01
N ARG A 80 10.29 -3.96 -15.62
CA ARG A 80 9.85 -4.12 -14.23
C ARG A 80 8.85 -5.26 -14.12
N LEU A 81 8.92 -5.97 -12.99
CA LEU A 81 7.87 -6.85 -12.53
C LEU A 81 7.37 -6.33 -11.18
N ILE A 82 6.09 -6.01 -11.11
CA ILE A 82 5.40 -5.68 -9.87
C ILE A 82 4.70 -6.94 -9.38
N ILE A 83 4.90 -7.30 -8.12
CA ILE A 83 4.13 -8.34 -7.42
C ILE A 83 3.39 -7.62 -6.30
N THR A 84 2.06 -7.59 -6.33
CA THR A 84 1.25 -6.81 -5.38
C THR A 84 0.11 -7.66 -4.82
N PRO A 85 -0.25 -7.48 -3.53
CA PRO A 85 -1.45 -8.09 -2.98
C PRO A 85 -2.70 -7.23 -3.22
N GLU A 86 -2.56 -6.11 -3.95
CA GLU A 86 -3.59 -5.09 -4.15
C GLU A 86 -4.25 -4.65 -2.82
N HIS A 87 -5.56 -4.88 -2.69
CA HIS A 87 -6.34 -4.54 -1.50
C HIS A 87 -6.14 -5.52 -0.33
N ARG A 88 -5.47 -6.66 -0.53
CA ARG A 88 -5.20 -7.67 0.52
C ARG A 88 -3.99 -7.28 1.35
N HIS A 89 -4.13 -6.18 2.07
CA HIS A 89 -3.05 -5.54 2.79
C HIS A 89 -2.35 -6.41 3.85
N GLY A 90 -3.02 -7.43 4.38
CA GLY A 90 -2.40 -8.43 5.26
C GLY A 90 -1.31 -9.28 4.59
N LEU A 91 -1.23 -9.29 3.26
CA LEU A 91 -0.24 -10.04 2.48
C LEU A 91 1.01 -9.23 2.11
N ARG A 92 1.12 -7.94 2.46
CA ARG A 92 2.37 -7.17 2.22
C ARG A 92 3.61 -7.88 2.80
N PRO A 93 3.58 -8.42 4.02
CA PRO A 93 4.71 -9.17 4.56
C PRO A 93 5.19 -10.33 3.68
N LEU A 94 4.26 -11.03 3.03
CA LEU A 94 4.59 -12.10 2.10
C LEU A 94 5.25 -11.54 0.84
N VAL A 95 4.72 -10.45 0.29
CA VAL A 95 5.34 -9.76 -0.85
C VAL A 95 6.74 -9.25 -0.52
N ASP A 96 6.94 -8.69 0.68
CA ASP A 96 8.25 -8.25 1.15
C ASP A 96 9.24 -9.42 1.20
N GLU A 97 8.82 -10.60 1.69
CA GLU A 97 9.69 -11.79 1.66
C GLU A 97 9.98 -12.26 0.23
N ILE A 98 8.97 -12.26 -0.66
CA ILE A 98 9.16 -12.62 -2.06
C ILE A 98 10.24 -11.71 -2.67
N LEU A 99 10.12 -10.40 -2.50
CA LEU A 99 11.04 -9.43 -3.10
C LEU A 99 12.42 -9.44 -2.45
N LYS A 100 12.52 -9.73 -1.15
CA LYS A 100 13.80 -9.91 -0.46
C LYS A 100 14.64 -11.04 -1.05
N ARG A 101 13.97 -12.04 -1.64
CA ARG A 101 14.60 -13.19 -2.33
C ARG A 101 14.76 -12.98 -3.83
N ALA A 102 14.34 -11.85 -4.36
CA ALA A 102 14.45 -11.57 -5.78
C ALA A 102 15.93 -11.56 -6.20
N PRO A 103 16.28 -12.24 -7.30
CA PRO A 103 17.64 -12.25 -7.80
C PRO A 103 18.00 -10.88 -8.40
N ALA A 104 19.29 -10.52 -8.34
CA ALA A 104 19.79 -9.36 -9.06
C ALA A 104 19.97 -9.72 -10.55
N ILE A 105 19.14 -9.14 -11.42
CA ILE A 105 19.21 -9.34 -12.87
C ILE A 105 19.37 -7.98 -13.54
N THR A 106 20.41 -7.83 -14.35
CA THR A 106 20.68 -6.59 -15.08
C THR A 106 19.49 -6.21 -15.97
N GLY A 107 19.03 -4.96 -15.88
CA GLY A 107 17.88 -4.46 -16.65
C GLY A 107 16.52 -4.88 -16.11
N TRP A 108 16.45 -5.48 -14.92
CA TRP A 108 15.20 -5.83 -14.25
C TRP A 108 15.03 -5.09 -12.93
N SER A 109 13.80 -4.62 -12.66
CA SER A 109 13.38 -4.03 -11.39
C SER A 109 12.21 -4.82 -10.80
N PHE A 110 12.33 -5.24 -9.55
CA PHE A 110 11.26 -5.97 -8.83
C PHE A 110 10.64 -5.09 -7.76
N LEU A 111 9.32 -4.92 -7.81
CA LEU A 111 8.60 -3.96 -6.96
C LEU A 111 7.40 -4.60 -6.28
N GLY A 112 7.10 -4.16 -5.05
CA GLY A 112 5.92 -4.61 -4.28
C GLY A 112 4.68 -3.76 -4.48
N HIS A 113 4.85 -2.65 -5.20
CA HIS A 113 3.84 -1.60 -5.38
C HIS A 113 3.98 -0.99 -6.76
N ARG A 114 2.85 -0.56 -7.33
CA ARG A 114 2.87 0.29 -8.53
C ARG A 114 3.54 1.64 -8.21
N PRO A 115 4.62 2.02 -8.90
CA PRO A 115 5.25 3.33 -8.70
C PRO A 115 4.33 4.45 -9.23
N PRO A 116 4.56 5.72 -8.84
CA PRO A 116 3.96 6.85 -9.52
C PRO A 116 4.26 6.83 -11.03
N GLU A 117 3.28 7.17 -11.85
CA GLU A 117 3.45 7.32 -13.29
C GLU A 117 3.88 8.75 -13.67
N ALA A 118 4.49 8.88 -14.85
CA ALA A 118 4.80 10.19 -15.42
C ALA A 118 3.51 10.99 -15.72
N HIS A 119 3.61 12.32 -15.74
CA HIS A 119 2.43 13.19 -15.81
C HIS A 119 1.53 12.93 -17.03
N ASP A 120 2.12 12.72 -18.20
CA ASP A 120 1.41 12.36 -19.43
C ASP A 120 0.65 11.03 -19.28
N ARG A 121 1.30 10.02 -18.71
CA ARG A 121 0.69 8.71 -18.46
C ARG A 121 -0.41 8.76 -17.41
N VAL A 122 -0.31 9.63 -16.41
CA VAL A 122 -1.38 9.88 -15.43
C VAL A 122 -2.64 10.35 -16.15
N LEU A 123 -2.53 11.32 -17.07
CA LEU A 123 -3.67 11.83 -17.82
C LEU A 123 -4.28 10.73 -18.71
N SER A 124 -3.45 9.96 -19.42
CA SER A 124 -3.90 8.83 -20.23
C SER A 124 -4.58 7.75 -19.39
N ALA A 125 -4.08 7.45 -18.19
CA ALA A 125 -4.69 6.47 -17.29
C ALA A 125 -6.08 6.90 -16.82
N VAL A 126 -6.27 8.20 -16.52
CA VAL A 126 -7.59 8.74 -16.17
C VAL A 126 -8.56 8.59 -17.34
N GLU A 127 -8.14 8.99 -18.54
CA GLU A 127 -8.99 8.90 -19.72
C GLU A 127 -9.37 7.45 -20.05
N ALA A 128 -8.40 6.54 -20.04
CA ALA A 128 -8.63 5.13 -20.32
C ALA A 128 -9.60 4.46 -19.31
N ARG A 129 -9.54 4.85 -18.03
CA ARG A 129 -10.34 4.21 -16.95
C ARG A 129 -11.68 4.89 -16.68
N THR A 130 -11.83 6.16 -17.06
CA THR A 130 -13.06 6.93 -16.82
C THR A 130 -13.81 7.28 -18.11
N GLY A 131 -13.22 6.98 -19.27
CA GLY A 131 -13.80 7.23 -20.59
C GLY A 131 -13.72 8.68 -21.07
N VAL A 132 -13.19 9.60 -20.25
CA VAL A 132 -13.05 11.02 -20.58
C VAL A 132 -11.77 11.61 -19.98
N PRO A 133 -11.15 12.63 -20.63
CA PRO A 133 -9.97 13.31 -20.10
C PRO A 133 -10.17 13.86 -18.68
N LEU A 134 -9.10 13.96 -17.90
CA LEU A 134 -9.14 14.53 -16.55
C LEU A 134 -9.66 15.98 -16.60
N GLN A 135 -10.78 16.25 -15.90
CA GLN A 135 -11.37 17.60 -15.85
C GLN A 135 -11.02 18.36 -14.57
N ALA A 136 -10.21 17.77 -13.70
CA ALA A 136 -9.78 18.41 -12.47
C ALA A 136 -8.94 19.67 -12.77
N THR A 137 -9.21 20.72 -12.00
CA THR A 137 -8.59 22.04 -12.13
C THR A 137 -7.62 22.35 -11.00
N GLY A 138 -7.70 21.62 -9.90
CA GLY A 138 -6.73 21.77 -8.82
C GLY A 138 -6.82 20.73 -7.73
N VAL A 139 -5.85 20.80 -6.82
CA VAL A 139 -5.75 19.90 -5.68
C VAL A 139 -5.41 20.73 -4.43
N ARG A 140 -5.96 20.33 -3.29
CA ARG A 140 -5.48 20.75 -1.98
C ARG A 140 -5.19 19.54 -1.12
N CYS A 141 -4.09 19.63 -0.40
CA CYS A 141 -3.66 18.63 0.56
C CYS A 141 -3.59 19.27 1.94
N LYS A 142 -3.98 18.53 2.97
CA LYS A 142 -3.80 18.93 4.37
C LYS A 142 -3.53 17.70 5.23
N ARG A 143 -2.92 17.90 6.40
CA ARG A 143 -2.83 16.82 7.39
C ARG A 143 -4.24 16.49 7.89
N GLY A 144 -4.60 15.22 7.81
CA GLY A 144 -5.83 14.63 8.32
C GLY A 144 -5.60 13.82 9.59
N LEU A 145 -6.53 12.92 9.88
CA LEU A 145 -6.47 12.02 11.04
C LEU A 145 -5.30 11.03 10.89
N HIS A 146 -4.78 10.55 12.03
CA HIS A 146 -3.79 9.46 12.05
C HIS A 146 -2.56 9.74 11.20
N ASN A 147 -2.14 11.01 11.13
CA ASN A 147 -1.01 11.50 10.35
C ASN A 147 -1.10 11.24 8.84
N ARG A 148 -2.30 10.98 8.33
CA ARG A 148 -2.55 10.89 6.89
C ARG A 148 -2.72 12.27 6.28
N ILE A 149 -2.68 12.32 4.95
CA ILE A 149 -2.86 13.52 4.14
C ILE A 149 -4.22 13.40 3.46
N ASP A 150 -5.15 14.26 3.86
CA ASP A 150 -6.45 14.37 3.19
C ASP A 150 -6.25 15.17 1.90
N VAL A 151 -6.87 14.70 0.82
CA VAL A 151 -6.73 15.29 -0.51
C VAL A 151 -8.11 15.68 -1.03
N THR A 152 -8.25 16.95 -1.40
CA THR A 152 -9.45 17.45 -2.08
C THR A 152 -9.11 17.82 -3.52
N VAL A 153 -9.75 17.14 -4.47
CA VAL A 153 -9.61 17.43 -5.91
C VAL A 153 -10.75 18.34 -6.37
N GLU A 154 -10.40 19.39 -7.12
CA GLU A 154 -11.33 20.42 -7.55
C GLU A 154 -11.71 20.31 -9.01
N PHE A 155 -13.00 20.42 -9.30
CA PHE A 155 -13.54 20.34 -10.65
C PHE A 155 -14.30 21.63 -11.01
N PRO A 156 -14.39 21.99 -12.30
CA PRO A 156 -15.26 23.07 -12.73
C PRO A 156 -16.68 22.86 -12.22
N GLY A 157 -17.36 23.92 -11.77
CA GLY A 157 -18.68 23.81 -11.16
C GLY A 157 -19.74 23.18 -12.07
N ALA A 158 -19.61 23.31 -13.40
CA ALA A 158 -20.48 22.63 -14.36
C ALA A 158 -20.27 21.11 -14.38
N VAL A 159 -19.00 20.67 -14.36
CA VAL A 159 -18.61 19.26 -14.33
C VAL A 159 -19.07 18.61 -13.02
N PHE A 160 -18.73 19.25 -11.90
CA PHE A 160 -19.04 18.73 -10.57
C PHE A 160 -20.55 18.55 -10.34
N ARG A 161 -21.36 19.51 -10.80
CA ARG A 161 -22.84 19.43 -10.70
C ARG A 161 -23.43 18.38 -11.62
N LYS A 162 -22.82 18.12 -12.77
CA LYS A 162 -23.30 17.12 -13.73
C LYS A 162 -23.12 15.71 -13.21
N SER A 163 -21.96 15.40 -12.62
CA SER A 163 -21.71 14.08 -12.03
C SER A 163 -20.62 14.14 -10.96
N LYS A 164 -21.04 14.01 -9.70
CA LYS A 164 -20.13 13.88 -8.55
C LYS A 164 -19.38 12.54 -8.58
N ASP A 165 -20.03 11.48 -9.02
CA ASP A 165 -19.45 10.13 -9.07
C ASP A 165 -18.34 10.02 -10.12
N LEU A 166 -18.52 10.66 -11.29
CA LEU A 166 -17.45 10.76 -12.28
C LEU A 166 -16.28 11.58 -11.74
N ALA A 167 -16.55 12.72 -11.09
CA ALA A 167 -15.50 13.54 -10.48
C ALA A 167 -14.71 12.75 -9.44
N PHE A 168 -15.39 11.99 -8.59
CA PHE A 168 -14.75 11.12 -7.60
C PHE A 168 -13.93 10.01 -8.26
N SER A 169 -14.47 9.34 -9.26
CA SER A 169 -13.76 8.29 -10.02
C SER A 169 -12.50 8.83 -10.69
N GLN A 170 -12.59 10.01 -11.34
CA GLN A 170 -11.44 10.69 -11.92
C GLN A 170 -10.40 11.07 -10.86
N ALA A 171 -10.83 11.61 -9.72
CA ALA A 171 -9.93 11.96 -8.62
C ALA A 171 -9.18 10.74 -8.09
N PHE A 172 -9.87 9.62 -7.88
CA PHE A 172 -9.25 8.39 -7.39
C PHE A 172 -8.21 7.85 -8.38
N VAL A 173 -8.57 7.68 -9.66
CA VAL A 173 -7.63 7.19 -10.69
C VAL A 173 -6.44 8.14 -10.85
N PHE A 174 -6.69 9.44 -10.83
CA PHE A 174 -5.64 10.46 -10.89
C PHE A 174 -4.66 10.32 -9.73
N LEU A 175 -5.15 10.21 -8.48
CA LEU A 175 -4.29 10.11 -7.31
C LEU A 175 -3.54 8.77 -7.27
N GLU A 176 -4.17 7.67 -7.65
CA GLU A 176 -3.53 6.36 -7.76
C GLU A 176 -2.35 6.40 -8.73
N ALA A 177 -2.57 6.92 -9.94
CA ALA A 177 -1.52 7.03 -10.95
C ALA A 177 -0.43 8.05 -10.55
N ALA A 178 -0.81 9.21 -9.99
CA ALA A 178 0.14 10.29 -9.69
C ALA A 178 0.98 10.06 -8.43
N LEU A 179 0.47 9.29 -7.46
CA LEU A 179 1.17 9.05 -6.18
C LEU A 179 1.76 7.65 -6.08
N GLY A 180 1.30 6.71 -6.91
CA GLY A 180 1.62 5.31 -6.79
C GLY A 180 0.93 4.66 -5.59
N GLU A 181 0.93 3.33 -5.61
CA GLU A 181 0.16 2.52 -4.69
C GLU A 181 0.66 2.66 -3.23
N ARG A 182 1.98 2.74 -3.03
CA ARG A 182 2.55 2.81 -1.67
C ARG A 182 2.14 4.09 -0.95
N ILE A 183 2.28 5.25 -1.60
CA ILE A 183 1.93 6.54 -1.00
C ILE A 183 0.42 6.63 -0.78
N LEU A 184 -0.39 6.21 -1.78
CA LEU A 184 -1.84 6.18 -1.66
C LEU A 184 -2.28 5.36 -0.43
N ASN A 185 -1.77 4.15 -0.28
CA ASN A 185 -2.18 3.23 0.78
C ASN A 185 -1.67 3.64 2.18
N THR A 186 -0.47 4.20 2.24
CA THR A 186 0.22 4.50 3.50
C THR A 186 -0.17 5.86 4.05
N TRP A 187 -0.18 6.88 3.18
CA TRP A 187 -0.20 8.27 3.58
C TRP A 187 -1.48 8.99 3.23
N ILE A 188 -2.26 8.55 2.24
CA ILE A 188 -3.48 9.28 1.86
C ILE A 188 -4.65 8.90 2.76
N GLY A 189 -5.35 9.92 3.26
CA GLY A 189 -6.51 9.82 4.15
C GLY A 189 -7.82 9.95 3.37
N ALA A 190 -8.66 10.88 3.78
CA ALA A 190 -9.90 11.17 3.07
C ALA A 190 -9.58 11.73 1.67
N ILE A 191 -10.28 11.20 0.66
CA ILE A 191 -10.27 11.74 -0.69
C ILE A 191 -11.63 12.40 -0.89
N ASP A 192 -11.63 13.69 -1.16
CA ASP A 192 -12.83 14.48 -1.42
C ASP A 192 -12.80 15.12 -2.79
N VAL A 193 -13.98 15.41 -3.32
CA VAL A 193 -14.16 16.17 -4.55
C VAL A 193 -15.07 17.36 -4.32
N ARG A 194 -14.76 18.50 -4.93
CA ARG A 194 -15.59 19.70 -4.85
C ARG A 194 -15.54 20.57 -6.10
N ALA A 195 -16.48 21.51 -6.21
CA ALA A 195 -16.41 22.58 -7.19
C ALA A 195 -15.22 23.51 -6.92
N LYS A 196 -14.59 24.01 -7.99
CA LYS A 196 -13.40 24.87 -7.96
C LYS A 196 -13.64 26.11 -7.09
N GLY A 197 -12.76 26.31 -6.12
CA GLY A 197 -12.67 27.54 -5.33
C GLY A 197 -11.70 28.57 -5.94
N TRP A 198 -11.58 29.73 -5.29
CA TRP A 198 -10.76 30.86 -5.78
C TRP A 198 -9.25 30.64 -5.62
N PHE A 199 -8.82 29.69 -4.78
CA PHE A 199 -7.43 29.40 -4.45
C PHE A 199 -7.04 27.95 -4.77
N SER A 200 -7.11 27.59 -6.05
CA SER A 200 -6.74 26.25 -6.53
C SER A 200 -5.28 26.22 -6.98
N GLN A 201 -4.47 25.32 -6.41
CA GLN A 201 -3.19 24.95 -7.04
C GLN A 201 -3.46 23.99 -8.19
N GLY A 202 -2.74 24.12 -9.31
CA GLY A 202 -2.90 23.22 -10.45
C GLY A 202 -2.63 21.75 -10.09
N VAL A 203 -3.33 20.82 -10.74
CA VAL A 203 -3.29 19.37 -10.45
C VAL A 203 -1.88 18.77 -10.53
N VAL A 204 -0.99 19.35 -11.33
CA VAL A 204 0.41 18.93 -11.53
C VAL A 204 1.19 18.85 -10.22
N ARG A 205 0.79 19.60 -9.17
CA ARG A 205 1.54 19.71 -7.92
C ARG A 205 1.22 18.67 -6.85
N VAL A 206 0.32 17.72 -7.11
CA VAL A 206 -0.13 16.78 -6.06
C VAL A 206 1.01 15.94 -5.48
N GLY A 207 1.89 15.38 -6.32
CA GLY A 207 3.02 14.56 -5.88
C GLY A 207 3.98 15.32 -4.96
N PRO A 208 4.56 16.44 -5.42
CA PRO A 208 5.44 17.27 -4.59
C PRO A 208 4.78 17.79 -3.30
N GLU A 209 3.50 18.17 -3.35
CA GLU A 209 2.80 18.69 -2.17
C GLU A 209 2.53 17.60 -1.13
N VAL A 210 2.11 16.41 -1.56
CA VAL A 210 1.97 15.24 -0.66
C VAL A 210 3.34 14.89 -0.07
N ALA A 211 4.40 14.84 -0.88
CA ALA A 211 5.74 14.54 -0.40
C ALA A 211 6.23 15.56 0.65
N ARG A 212 5.96 16.85 0.44
CA ARG A 212 6.26 17.92 1.41
C ARG A 212 5.56 17.67 2.75
N LEU A 213 4.25 17.40 2.72
CA LEU A 213 3.46 17.15 3.93
C LEU A 213 3.87 15.86 4.65
N VAL A 214 4.18 14.79 3.90
CA VAL A 214 4.72 13.54 4.48
C VAL A 214 6.06 13.80 5.17
N CYS A 215 6.94 14.62 4.57
CA CYS A 215 8.21 15.02 5.17
C CYS A 215 8.01 15.83 6.46
N GLU A 216 7.07 16.77 6.48
CA GLU A 216 6.71 17.55 7.67
C GLU A 216 6.17 16.67 8.80
N VAL A 217 5.27 15.75 8.47
CA VAL A 217 4.77 14.75 9.42
C VAL A 217 5.93 13.93 9.96
N SER A 218 6.74 13.34 9.09
CA SER A 218 7.87 12.48 9.47
C SER A 218 8.88 13.20 10.37
N LYS A 219 9.17 14.48 10.12
CA LYS A 219 10.05 15.31 10.97
C LYS A 219 9.48 15.53 12.37
N SER A 220 8.15 15.56 12.51
CA SER A 220 7.47 15.68 13.81
C SER A 220 7.39 14.37 14.59
N LEU A 221 7.71 13.23 13.97
CA LEU A 221 7.62 11.91 14.61
C LEU A 221 8.86 11.60 15.47
N PRO A 222 8.70 10.81 16.55
CA PRO A 222 9.81 10.35 17.38
C PRO A 222 10.91 9.67 16.55
N SER A 223 12.17 10.03 16.83
CA SER A 223 13.38 9.37 16.28
C SER A 223 13.77 8.11 17.02
N THR A 224 13.09 7.77 18.12
CA THR A 224 13.31 6.55 18.89
C THR A 224 12.10 5.63 18.76
N PRO A 225 12.28 4.30 18.86
CA PRO A 225 11.16 3.37 18.89
C PRO A 225 10.20 3.71 20.04
N LEU A 226 8.90 3.60 19.79
CA LEU A 226 7.89 3.98 20.79
C LEU A 226 7.98 3.14 22.08
N HIS A 227 8.43 1.89 22.00
CA HIS A 227 8.63 1.03 23.18
C HIS A 227 9.75 1.53 24.11
N ALA A 228 10.71 2.31 23.59
CA ALA A 228 11.82 2.86 24.35
C ALA A 228 11.47 4.18 25.07
N ALA A 229 10.32 4.80 24.77
CA ALA A 229 9.92 6.10 25.30
C ALA A 229 9.25 6.04 26.70
N SER A 230 9.30 4.90 27.38
CA SER A 230 8.42 4.54 28.51
C SER A 230 8.63 5.35 29.80
N GLY A 231 9.80 5.96 30.02
CA GLY A 231 10.15 6.61 31.29
C GLY A 231 9.34 7.89 31.63
N HIS A 232 8.84 8.62 30.62
CA HIS A 232 8.13 9.89 30.79
C HIS A 232 6.87 10.03 29.93
N ALA A 233 6.41 8.95 29.32
CA ALA A 233 5.27 9.01 28.41
C ALA A 233 3.96 9.29 29.17
N ARG A 234 3.15 10.21 28.64
CA ARG A 234 1.78 10.41 29.09
C ARG A 234 0.94 9.24 28.59
N TRP A 235 0.32 8.51 29.51
CA TRP A 235 -0.58 7.41 29.18
C TRP A 235 -2.01 7.93 29.01
N SER A 236 -2.71 7.42 28.00
CA SER A 236 -4.15 7.61 27.82
C SER A 236 -4.87 6.33 28.20
N LEU A 237 -5.96 6.45 28.95
CA LEU A 237 -6.82 5.34 29.34
C LEU A 237 -7.95 5.23 28.32
N PHE A 238 -8.18 4.03 27.81
CA PHE A 238 -9.27 3.69 26.91
C PHE A 238 -10.21 2.75 27.65
N LYS A 239 -11.49 3.07 27.66
CA LYS A 239 -12.55 2.17 28.11
C LYS A 239 -13.37 1.82 26.88
N LEU A 240 -13.34 0.56 26.47
CA LEU A 240 -14.19 0.05 25.41
C LEU A 240 -15.53 -0.43 25.98
N GLU A 241 -16.61 -0.13 25.26
CA GLU A 241 -17.98 -0.55 25.59
C GLU A 241 -18.52 -1.37 24.40
N PRO A 242 -18.14 -2.66 24.28
CA PRO A 242 -18.56 -3.49 23.15
C PRO A 242 -20.06 -3.79 23.21
N GLU A 243 -20.69 -3.93 22.03
CA GLU A 243 -22.08 -4.36 21.94
C GLU A 243 -22.22 -5.86 22.32
N PRO A 244 -23.30 -6.26 23.00
CA PRO A 244 -23.55 -7.65 23.32
C PRO A 244 -23.67 -8.58 22.08
N ALA A 245 -22.94 -9.69 22.03
CA ALA A 245 -23.01 -10.71 20.97
C ALA A 245 -23.21 -12.14 21.54
N ASN A 246 -23.76 -13.08 20.76
CA ASN A 246 -24.12 -14.42 21.27
C ASN A 246 -22.91 -15.34 21.56
N ASP A 247 -21.72 -15.05 21.02
CA ASP A 247 -20.51 -15.88 21.14
C ASP A 247 -19.51 -15.34 22.17
N TYR A 248 -19.98 -14.80 23.29
CA TYR A 248 -19.15 -14.30 24.40
C TYR A 248 -18.31 -15.41 25.06
N PRO A 249 -16.98 -15.50 24.80
CA PRO A 249 -16.14 -16.43 25.52
C PRO A 249 -15.64 -15.72 26.79
N ALA A 250 -16.38 -15.87 27.89
CA ALA A 250 -15.94 -15.67 29.28
C ALA A 250 -15.15 -14.38 29.63
N GLN A 251 -15.85 -13.25 29.76
CA GLN A 251 -15.43 -12.09 30.57
C GLN A 251 -14.09 -11.41 30.19
N ARG A 252 -13.99 -10.90 28.96
CA ARG A 252 -12.95 -9.95 28.51
C ARG A 252 -13.52 -8.56 28.15
N ASP A 253 -14.72 -8.28 28.60
CA ASP A 253 -15.64 -7.30 28.00
C ASP A 253 -15.55 -5.89 28.60
N MET A 254 -14.55 -5.64 29.44
CA MET A 254 -14.09 -4.29 29.75
C MET A 254 -12.61 -4.20 29.44
N PHE A 255 -12.28 -3.85 28.19
CA PHE A 255 -10.92 -3.46 27.85
C PHE A 255 -10.67 -2.07 28.40
N VAL A 256 -10.19 -2.00 29.63
CA VAL A 256 -9.42 -0.87 30.09
C VAL A 256 -8.01 -1.03 29.51
N GLY A 257 -7.79 -0.39 28.37
CA GLY A 257 -6.47 -0.29 27.75
C GLY A 257 -5.76 0.96 28.23
N LYS A 258 -4.43 0.92 28.38
CA LYS A 258 -3.63 2.14 28.44
C LYS A 258 -2.64 2.15 27.29
N ALA A 259 -2.53 3.29 26.61
CA ALA A 259 -1.54 3.47 25.54
C ALA A 259 -0.81 4.80 25.69
N MET A 260 0.50 4.79 25.41
CA MET A 260 1.33 6.01 25.40
C MET A 260 1.00 6.92 24.21
N ASN A 261 0.45 6.36 23.14
CA ASN A 261 0.04 7.11 21.95
C ASN A 261 -1.41 6.75 21.61
N ALA A 262 -2.31 7.67 21.95
CA ALA A 262 -3.74 7.50 21.74
C ALA A 262 -4.12 7.36 20.27
N ASP A 263 -3.49 8.16 19.41
CA ASP A 263 -3.74 8.20 17.97
C ASP A 263 -3.31 6.89 17.29
N LEU A 264 -2.13 6.36 17.68
CA LEU A 264 -1.66 5.04 17.25
C LEU A 264 -2.62 3.94 17.67
N TRP A 265 -3.04 3.95 18.93
CA TRP A 265 -3.93 2.93 19.46
C TRP A 265 -5.27 2.93 18.72
N GLN A 266 -5.87 4.11 18.53
CA GLN A 266 -7.10 4.25 17.74
C GLN A 266 -6.90 3.70 16.33
N ASN A 267 -5.85 4.12 15.62
CA ASN A 267 -5.61 3.66 14.25
C ASN A 267 -5.42 2.15 14.12
N ALA A 268 -4.78 1.52 15.12
CA ALA A 268 -4.58 0.07 15.14
C ALA A 268 -5.89 -0.74 15.35
N HIS A 269 -6.93 -0.11 15.89
CA HIS A 269 -8.23 -0.75 16.17
C HIS A 269 -9.34 -0.30 15.22
N LEU A 270 -9.07 0.62 14.30
CA LEU A 270 -9.98 0.96 13.22
C LEU A 270 -9.86 -0.05 12.07
N ALA A 271 -10.93 -0.20 11.29
CA ALA A 271 -10.96 -1.04 10.08
C ALA A 271 -10.17 -0.45 8.89
N ILE A 272 -9.13 0.35 9.16
CA ILE A 272 -8.25 0.96 8.16
C ILE A 272 -6.84 0.39 8.25
N PRO A 273 -6.08 0.35 7.14
CA PRO A 273 -4.73 -0.23 7.16
C PRO A 273 -3.79 0.52 8.09
N PHE A 274 -3.22 -0.20 9.05
CA PHE A 274 -2.20 0.32 9.94
C PHE A 274 -0.84 0.42 9.23
N CYS A 275 -0.15 1.54 9.40
CA CYS A 275 1.22 1.73 8.89
C CYS A 275 2.06 2.43 9.95
N SER A 276 3.10 1.76 10.44
CA SER A 276 3.95 2.24 11.52
C SER A 276 4.75 3.50 11.18
N GLU A 277 5.07 3.70 9.90
CA GLU A 277 5.74 4.90 9.36
C GLU A 277 5.02 6.21 9.73
N ARG A 278 3.71 6.14 10.01
CA ARG A 278 2.91 7.30 10.43
C ARG A 278 3.11 7.70 11.89
N TYR A 279 3.83 6.92 12.68
CA TYR A 279 3.96 7.12 14.13
C TYR A 279 5.39 7.09 14.66
N SER A 280 6.35 6.61 13.88
CA SER A 280 7.77 6.60 14.25
C SER A 280 8.66 6.66 13.00
N ARG A 281 9.78 7.36 13.09
CA ARG A 281 10.81 7.36 12.04
C ARG A 281 11.63 6.05 11.99
N CYS A 282 11.57 5.24 13.04
CA CYS A 282 12.33 4.00 13.12
C CYS A 282 11.68 2.81 12.38
N GLY A 283 10.45 3.00 11.87
CA GLY A 283 9.58 1.89 11.50
C GLY A 283 9.20 1.02 12.72
N CYS A 284 8.21 0.14 12.58
CA CYS A 284 8.02 -0.93 13.55
C CYS A 284 8.94 -2.09 13.20
N THR A 285 10.09 -2.21 13.87
CA THR A 285 10.85 -3.46 13.98
C THR A 285 10.40 -4.31 15.18
N GLY A 286 9.24 -4.01 15.76
CA GLY A 286 8.74 -4.71 16.94
C GLY A 286 7.68 -5.74 16.61
N SER A 287 8.06 -7.02 16.59
CA SER A 287 7.16 -8.10 16.97
C SER A 287 6.63 -7.79 18.37
N ALA A 288 5.33 -7.51 18.50
CA ALA A 288 4.69 -7.47 19.80
C ALA A 288 4.55 -8.92 20.28
N THR A 289 5.59 -9.44 20.93
CA THR A 289 5.45 -10.52 21.90
C THR A 289 4.93 -9.89 23.20
N THR A 290 3.61 -9.95 23.37
CA THR A 290 2.95 -9.90 24.68
C THR A 290 2.46 -11.30 25.00
#